data_AF-A0A7K2Z2B4-F1
#
_entry.id   AF-A0A7K2Z2B4-F1
#
_cell.length_a   1.000
_cell.length_b   1.000
_cell.length_c   1.000
_cell.angle_alpha   90.00
_cell.angle_beta   90.00
_cell.angle_gamma   90.00
#
_symmetry.space_group_name_H-M   'P 1'
#
loop_
_entity.id
_entity.type
_entity.pdbx_description
1 polymer ?
#
loop_
_entity_poly.entity_id
_entity_poly.type
_entity_poly.pdbx_seq_one_letter_code
_entity_poly.pdbx_strand_id
1 'polypeptide(L)'
;ASRPDCPDAALVAFHTTHPALVARVGRPCAALLSAVVGTPGHPEPVPVAARVAAAGLADESHAELVLTSLSPARSALATLAELPPSRALPDLIHRHLGADPDRWATLRVVLSRHRGTVAGLLEGIALGTETAPPAAVPPAPSKPYRYLLYAARPDDLRVLLPLLPDELLCELLGKGALPAPALGIALGTDEPRVWTAVARNPGLNAHELRRLVALDEPRVDAAVYRHRHATLSLRRAIASGTPRTPGRTEPVPFDAELRARLLTEDFDQRLASPLITSRDPDLVRLAFRTGLSDDARRFAFARIRETGGDAAVRRLLAHFDDSDRTRELSRTPSAVAFEDPDALARQFAEPRGRNATRRLMQTIVHEPYAYDLAHLVAVHHEIGYEPEPIEELLRHEDADGEAGRLLRLALINRLLGSDADTRNAEPADWLRSRPYRAGYAEWVNRTVAQGLLDPARLLDTAHPATAVLQGLGGLDRDTVLAPVQAHVATLVRTHLAGHVDASVIAANLLDSFTGTIAELFAVAAQAAGPRPDPAAVAREDALA
;
A
#
# COMPACT_ATOMS: atom_id res chain seq x y z
N ALA A 1 11.81 37.52 2.70
CA ALA A 1 11.15 36.44 1.95
C ALA A 1 10.71 35.27 2.83
N SER A 2 11.57 34.72 3.70
CA SER A 2 11.20 33.56 4.56
C SER A 2 10.39 33.92 5.81
N ARG A 3 10.37 35.19 6.22
CA ARG A 3 9.65 35.61 7.43
C ARG A 3 8.13 35.44 7.26
N PRO A 4 7.41 34.92 8.27
CA PRO A 4 5.95 34.74 8.22
C PRO A 4 5.17 36.04 7.95
N ASP A 5 5.69 37.18 8.41
CA ASP A 5 5.09 38.51 8.31
C ASP A 5 5.41 39.25 6.99
N CYS A 6 6.19 38.65 6.08
CA CYS A 6 6.55 39.29 4.82
C CYS A 6 5.29 39.48 3.94
N PRO A 7 4.91 40.69 3.50
CA PRO A 7 3.70 40.90 2.70
C PRO A 7 3.75 40.17 1.34
N ASP A 8 2.60 39.70 0.84
CA ASP A 8 2.50 39.00 -0.45
C ASP A 8 3.06 39.84 -1.61
N ALA A 9 2.71 41.13 -1.68
CA ALA A 9 3.20 42.04 -2.71
C ALA A 9 4.74 42.18 -2.69
N ALA A 10 5.34 42.16 -1.50
CA ALA A 10 6.80 42.19 -1.36
C ALA A 10 7.44 40.89 -1.84
N LEU A 11 6.82 39.74 -1.59
CA LEU A 11 7.29 38.44 -2.10
C LEU A 11 7.24 38.38 -3.63
N VAL A 12 6.16 38.86 -4.23
CA VAL A 12 6.02 38.95 -5.68
C VAL A 12 7.09 39.88 -6.27
N ALA A 13 7.29 41.06 -5.67
CA ALA A 13 8.34 41.99 -6.10
C ALA A 13 9.74 41.38 -5.97
N PHE A 14 10.03 40.67 -4.87
CA PHE A 14 11.30 39.96 -4.71
C PHE A 14 11.48 38.83 -5.73
N HIS A 15 10.40 38.13 -6.10
CA HIS A 15 10.47 37.09 -7.11
C HIS A 15 10.87 37.66 -8.47
N THR A 16 10.35 38.83 -8.86
CA THR A 16 10.73 39.51 -10.10
C THR A 16 12.23 39.79 -10.19
N THR A 17 12.87 40.16 -9.06
CA THR A 17 14.31 40.48 -9.02
C THR A 17 15.18 39.25 -8.75
N HIS A 18 14.69 38.29 -7.97
CA HIS A 18 15.45 37.14 -7.45
C HIS A 18 14.65 35.83 -7.49
N PRO A 19 14.21 35.36 -8.67
CA PRO A 19 13.23 34.28 -8.80
C PRO A 19 13.68 32.98 -8.13
N ALA A 20 14.90 32.50 -8.45
CA ALA A 20 15.45 31.28 -7.88
C ALA A 20 15.59 31.30 -6.35
N LEU A 21 15.96 32.46 -5.78
CA LEU A 21 16.11 32.59 -4.32
C LEU A 21 14.73 32.56 -3.65
N VAL A 22 13.77 33.33 -4.14
CA VAL A 22 12.41 33.41 -3.57
C VAL A 22 11.66 32.09 -3.73
N ALA A 23 11.83 31.39 -4.85
CA ALA A 23 11.28 30.06 -5.07
C ALA A 23 11.83 29.02 -4.09
N ARG A 24 13.04 29.21 -3.55
CA ARG A 24 13.64 28.31 -2.57
C ARG A 24 13.30 28.67 -1.12
N VAL A 25 13.33 29.96 -0.77
CA VAL A 25 13.26 30.40 0.65
C VAL A 25 12.05 31.26 0.99
N GLY A 26 11.25 31.68 0.01
CA GLY A 26 10.04 32.47 0.25
C GLY A 26 9.02 31.69 1.06
N ARG A 27 8.25 32.34 1.95
CA ARG A 27 7.15 31.66 2.61
C ARG A 27 6.10 31.17 1.58
N PRO A 28 5.33 30.10 1.87
CA PRO A 28 4.19 29.71 1.04
C PRO A 28 3.22 30.90 0.86
N CYS A 29 2.83 31.15 -0.39
CA CYS A 29 1.98 32.29 -0.77
C CYS A 29 1.29 32.00 -2.11
N ALA A 30 -0.03 32.06 -2.14
CA ALA A 30 -0.85 31.87 -3.35
C ALA A 30 -0.52 32.93 -4.43
N ALA A 31 -0.39 34.20 -4.04
CA ALA A 31 -0.02 35.28 -4.96
C ALA A 31 1.36 35.07 -5.60
N LEU A 32 2.31 34.48 -4.86
CA LEU A 32 3.62 34.11 -5.40
C LEU A 32 3.49 33.02 -6.47
N LEU A 33 2.65 32.00 -6.26
CA LEU A 33 2.40 30.96 -7.27
C LEU A 33 1.85 31.59 -8.56
N SER A 34 0.85 32.46 -8.46
CA SER A 34 0.27 33.16 -9.63
C SER A 34 1.29 34.01 -10.37
N ALA A 35 2.16 34.72 -9.64
CA ALA A 35 3.24 35.52 -10.24
C ALA A 35 4.29 34.65 -10.96
N VAL A 36 4.65 33.51 -10.37
CA VAL A 36 5.63 32.58 -10.95
C VAL A 36 5.07 31.94 -12.23
N VAL A 37 3.77 31.60 -12.26
CA VAL A 37 3.10 31.07 -13.46
C VAL A 37 3.15 32.07 -14.63
N GLY A 38 3.04 33.36 -14.35
CA GLY A 38 3.17 34.42 -15.36
C GLY A 38 4.58 34.64 -15.90
N THR A 39 5.60 33.94 -15.38
CA THR A 39 7.00 34.11 -15.78
C THR A 39 7.48 32.91 -16.60
N PRO A 40 7.45 32.96 -17.95
CA PRO A 40 7.72 31.80 -18.79
C PRO A 40 9.19 31.34 -18.73
N GLY A 41 9.41 30.02 -18.87
CA GLY A 41 10.75 29.43 -19.04
C GLY A 41 11.55 29.17 -17.76
N HIS A 42 10.97 29.43 -16.60
CA HIS A 42 11.60 29.33 -15.28
C HIS A 42 11.31 27.96 -14.60
N PRO A 43 12.31 27.23 -14.03
CA PRO A 43 12.09 25.99 -13.26
C PRO A 43 11.45 26.18 -11.86
N GLU A 44 11.33 27.43 -11.41
CA GLU A 44 10.82 27.87 -10.11
C GLU A 44 9.36 27.50 -9.76
N PRO A 45 8.40 27.28 -10.69
CA PRO A 45 7.01 27.01 -10.34
C PRO A 45 6.80 25.76 -9.47
N VAL A 46 7.58 24.70 -9.71
CA VAL A 46 7.43 23.40 -9.01
C VAL A 46 7.66 23.52 -7.50
N PRO A 47 8.81 24.01 -6.99
CA PRO A 47 9.03 24.17 -5.56
C PRO A 47 8.11 25.21 -4.90
N VAL A 48 7.58 26.18 -5.66
CA VAL A 48 6.56 27.11 -5.15
C VAL A 48 5.23 26.38 -4.97
N ALA A 49 4.76 25.65 -5.98
CA ALA A 49 3.52 24.88 -5.93
C ALA A 49 3.53 23.85 -4.79
N ALA A 50 4.59 23.07 -4.65
CA ALA A 50 4.72 22.09 -3.55
C ALA A 50 4.55 22.72 -2.16
N ARG A 51 5.15 23.90 -1.94
CA ARG A 51 5.07 24.62 -0.66
C ARG A 51 3.69 25.24 -0.43
N VAL A 52 3.06 25.77 -1.47
CA VAL A 52 1.71 26.34 -1.40
C VAL A 52 0.68 25.24 -1.12
N ALA A 53 0.81 24.08 -1.79
CA ALA A 53 -0.02 22.92 -1.56
C ALA A 53 0.15 22.34 -0.14
N ALA A 54 1.40 22.19 0.33
CA ALA A 54 1.68 21.73 1.69
C ALA A 54 1.11 22.67 2.78
N ALA A 55 0.96 23.96 2.48
CA ALA A 55 0.35 24.94 3.35
C ALA A 55 -1.18 25.02 3.24
N GLY A 56 -1.81 24.24 2.35
CA GLY A 56 -3.26 24.30 2.12
C GLY A 56 -3.74 25.61 1.48
N LEU A 57 -2.84 26.31 0.77
CA LEU A 57 -3.11 27.63 0.16
C LEU A 57 -3.44 27.55 -1.34
N ALA A 58 -3.39 26.36 -1.93
CA ALA A 58 -3.74 26.13 -3.33
C ALA A 58 -5.21 25.69 -3.45
N ASP A 59 -5.87 26.17 -4.49
CA ASP A 59 -7.23 25.78 -4.88
C ASP A 59 -7.30 25.43 -6.38
N GLU A 60 -8.50 25.11 -6.85
CA GLU A 60 -8.75 24.72 -8.25
C GLU A 60 -8.38 25.82 -9.26
N SER A 61 -8.53 27.09 -8.92
CA SER A 61 -8.18 28.22 -9.81
C SER A 61 -6.69 28.30 -10.10
N HIS A 62 -5.85 27.83 -9.16
CA HIS A 62 -4.40 27.76 -9.38
C HIS A 62 -4.03 26.67 -10.38
N ALA A 63 -4.72 25.53 -10.35
CA ALA A 63 -4.52 24.47 -11.33
C ALA A 63 -4.95 24.92 -12.73
N GLU A 64 -6.10 25.60 -12.85
CA GLU A 64 -6.55 26.21 -14.10
C GLU A 64 -5.52 27.22 -14.64
N LEU A 65 -5.03 28.11 -13.78
CA LEU A 65 -4.01 29.10 -14.15
C LEU A 65 -2.73 28.42 -14.68
N VAL A 66 -2.27 27.34 -14.05
CA VAL A 66 -1.11 26.57 -14.52
C VAL A 66 -1.39 25.91 -15.88
N LEU A 67 -2.58 25.33 -16.08
CA LEU A 67 -2.97 24.67 -17.33
C LEU A 67 -2.98 25.64 -18.52
N THR A 68 -3.50 26.85 -18.31
CA THR A 68 -3.73 27.82 -19.38
C THR A 68 -2.58 28.77 -19.63
N SER A 69 -1.72 29.01 -18.63
CA SER A 69 -0.76 30.12 -18.68
C SER A 69 0.70 29.69 -18.51
N LEU A 70 0.98 28.57 -17.82
CA LEU A 70 2.37 28.15 -17.61
C LEU A 70 2.93 27.46 -18.86
N SER A 71 4.08 27.95 -19.32
CA SER A 71 4.84 27.40 -20.44
C SER A 71 6.30 27.14 -20.06
N PRO A 72 6.93 26.05 -20.57
CA PRO A 72 6.38 25.05 -21.48
C PRO A 72 5.46 24.02 -20.79
N ALA A 73 4.61 23.34 -21.56
CA ALA A 73 3.63 22.35 -21.08
C ALA A 73 4.23 21.30 -20.13
N ARG A 74 5.44 20.83 -20.39
CA ARG A 74 6.14 19.89 -19.49
C ARG A 74 6.38 20.45 -18.08
N SER A 75 6.67 21.74 -17.97
CA SER A 75 6.89 22.43 -16.68
C SER A 75 5.55 22.66 -15.97
N ALA A 76 4.50 22.97 -16.74
CA ALA A 76 3.15 23.06 -16.21
C ALA A 76 2.67 21.72 -15.61
N LEU A 77 2.90 20.60 -16.30
CA LEU A 77 2.55 19.27 -15.78
C LEU A 77 3.35 18.89 -14.53
N ALA A 78 4.65 19.23 -14.48
CA ALA A 78 5.45 19.04 -13.27
C ALA A 78 4.94 19.89 -12.10
N THR A 79 4.39 21.08 -12.38
CA THR A 79 3.81 21.97 -11.36
C THR A 79 2.45 21.47 -10.89
N LEU A 80 1.60 20.99 -11.81
CA LEU A 80 0.30 20.40 -11.49
C LEU A 80 0.41 19.13 -10.64
N ALA A 81 1.49 18.35 -10.81
CA ALA A 81 1.75 17.17 -9.99
C ALA A 81 1.97 17.49 -8.50
N GLU A 82 2.31 18.75 -8.17
CA GLU A 82 2.49 19.22 -6.80
C GLU A 82 1.23 19.89 -6.22
N LEU A 83 0.23 20.17 -7.05
CA LEU A 83 -1.02 20.84 -6.65
C LEU A 83 -2.11 19.83 -6.28
N PRO A 84 -3.12 20.24 -5.49
CA PRO A 84 -4.29 19.41 -5.24
C PRO A 84 -4.98 18.98 -6.54
N PRO A 85 -5.66 17.81 -6.56
CA PRO A 85 -6.41 17.36 -7.72
C PRO A 85 -7.47 18.40 -8.14
N SER A 86 -7.57 18.67 -9.44
CA SER A 86 -8.55 19.58 -10.05
C SER A 86 -9.35 18.85 -11.13
N ARG A 87 -10.60 19.28 -11.36
CA ARG A 87 -11.44 18.74 -12.45
C ARG A 87 -11.05 19.27 -13.82
N ALA A 88 -10.38 20.42 -13.88
CA ALA A 88 -10.01 21.08 -15.13
C ALA A 88 -9.11 20.22 -16.02
N LEU A 89 -8.13 19.51 -15.45
CA LEU A 89 -7.22 18.68 -16.23
C LEU A 89 -7.92 17.43 -16.83
N PRO A 90 -8.64 16.59 -16.05
CA PRO A 90 -9.43 15.50 -16.60
C PRO A 90 -10.43 15.94 -17.68
N ASP A 91 -11.07 17.10 -17.51
CA ASP A 91 -12.03 17.64 -18.47
C ASP A 91 -11.38 18.06 -19.78
N LEU A 92 -10.20 18.68 -19.72
CA LEU A 92 -9.39 18.99 -20.91
C LEU A 92 -8.91 17.73 -21.62
N ILE A 93 -8.42 16.73 -20.86
CA ILE A 93 -7.99 15.44 -21.44
C ILE A 93 -9.16 14.76 -22.14
N HIS A 94 -10.32 14.66 -21.49
CA HIS A 94 -11.51 14.03 -22.05
C HIS A 94 -11.96 14.74 -23.34
N ARG A 95 -12.02 16.07 -23.34
CA ARG A 95 -12.45 16.87 -24.49
C ARG A 95 -11.51 16.73 -25.69
N HIS A 96 -10.20 16.77 -25.46
CA HIS A 96 -9.22 16.91 -26.53
C HIS A 96 -8.53 15.59 -26.92
N LEU A 97 -8.35 14.66 -26.00
CA LEU A 97 -7.75 13.35 -26.27
C LEU A 97 -8.79 12.23 -26.21
N GLY A 98 -9.63 12.22 -25.17
CA GLY A 98 -10.53 11.11 -24.87
C GLY A 98 -9.79 9.76 -24.81
N ALA A 99 -10.41 8.72 -25.34
CA ALA A 99 -9.82 7.38 -25.47
C ALA A 99 -9.12 7.12 -26.83
N ASP A 100 -8.81 8.16 -27.60
CA ASP A 100 -8.25 8.04 -28.96
C ASP A 100 -6.73 7.69 -28.92
N PRO A 101 -6.32 6.47 -29.31
CA PRO A 101 -4.93 6.03 -29.19
C PRO A 101 -3.97 6.86 -30.07
N ASP A 102 -4.42 7.39 -31.20
CA ASP A 102 -3.57 8.17 -32.12
C ASP A 102 -3.22 9.55 -31.55
N ARG A 103 -4.17 10.15 -30.82
CA ARG A 103 -3.94 11.41 -30.10
C ARG A 103 -2.96 11.21 -28.94
N TRP A 104 -3.09 10.11 -28.20
CA TRP A 104 -2.14 9.75 -27.14
C TRP A 104 -0.75 9.44 -27.70
N ALA A 105 -0.65 8.76 -28.84
CA ALA A 105 0.62 8.55 -29.54
C ALA A 105 1.26 9.87 -29.99
N THR A 106 0.46 10.79 -30.54
CA THR A 106 0.93 12.13 -30.93
C THR A 106 1.43 12.92 -29.74
N LEU A 107 0.67 12.94 -28.64
CA LEU A 107 1.06 13.57 -27.38
C LEU A 107 2.42 13.08 -26.89
N ARG A 108 2.64 11.75 -26.91
CA ARG A 108 3.89 11.12 -26.47
C ARG A 108 5.11 11.68 -27.20
N VAL A 109 4.98 11.98 -28.49
CA VAL A 109 6.06 12.51 -29.33
C VAL A 109 6.25 14.02 -29.13
N VAL A 110 5.15 14.79 -29.13
CA VAL A 110 5.18 16.26 -29.17
C VAL A 110 5.46 16.88 -27.79
N LEU A 111 5.02 16.24 -26.70
CA LEU A 111 5.02 16.82 -25.34
C LEU A 111 6.38 17.36 -24.89
N SER A 112 7.48 16.69 -25.24
CA SER A 112 8.82 17.10 -24.80
C SER A 112 9.34 18.36 -25.50
N ARG A 113 8.78 18.70 -26.68
CA ARG A 113 9.24 19.78 -27.56
C ARG A 113 8.29 20.98 -27.57
N HIS A 114 7.02 20.77 -27.21
CA HIS A 114 6.01 21.83 -27.20
C HIS A 114 6.39 22.94 -26.21
N ARG A 115 6.40 24.18 -26.73
CA ARG A 115 6.84 25.37 -25.99
C ARG A 115 5.68 26.17 -25.38
N GLY A 116 4.45 25.93 -25.82
CA GLY A 116 3.25 26.55 -25.28
C GLY A 116 2.74 25.88 -24.00
N THR A 117 1.46 26.06 -23.72
CA THR A 117 0.77 25.64 -22.49
C THR A 117 0.18 24.23 -22.65
N VAL A 118 -0.29 23.62 -21.56
CA VAL A 118 -0.92 22.28 -21.63
C VAL A 118 -2.22 22.36 -22.41
N ALA A 119 -3.07 23.36 -22.14
CA ALA A 119 -4.31 23.55 -22.88
C ALA A 119 -4.07 23.72 -24.39
N GLY A 120 -3.12 24.57 -24.77
CA GLY A 120 -2.77 24.80 -26.18
C GLY A 120 -2.20 23.55 -26.88
N LEU A 121 -1.40 22.74 -26.18
CA LEU A 121 -0.91 21.46 -26.71
C LEU A 121 -2.06 20.49 -26.98
N LEU A 122 -2.98 20.30 -26.03
CA LEU A 122 -4.07 19.35 -26.16
C LEU A 122 -5.06 19.78 -27.26
N GLU A 123 -5.41 21.06 -27.31
CA GLU A 123 -6.23 21.62 -28.38
C GLU A 123 -5.56 21.46 -29.76
N GLY A 124 -4.26 21.78 -29.86
CA GLY A 124 -3.52 21.62 -31.11
C GLY A 124 -3.46 20.19 -31.62
N ILE A 125 -3.39 19.19 -30.73
CA ILE A 125 -3.49 17.77 -31.10
C ILE A 125 -4.90 17.45 -31.60
N ALA A 126 -5.93 17.91 -30.88
CA ALA A 126 -7.33 17.66 -31.26
C ALA A 126 -7.70 18.27 -32.63
N LEU A 127 -7.12 19.42 -32.96
CA LEU A 127 -7.28 20.11 -34.24
C LEU A 127 -6.33 19.60 -35.34
N GLY A 128 -5.38 18.73 -35.00
CA GLY A 128 -4.36 18.22 -35.92
C GLY A 128 -3.30 19.24 -36.34
N THR A 129 -3.17 20.36 -35.64
CA THR A 129 -2.08 21.34 -35.85
C THR A 129 -0.76 20.88 -35.24
N GLU A 130 -0.84 20.05 -34.19
CA GLU A 130 0.31 19.35 -33.61
C GLU A 130 0.32 17.91 -34.13
N THR A 131 1.32 17.56 -34.95
CA THR A 131 1.42 16.23 -35.57
C THR A 131 2.75 15.56 -35.23
N ALA A 132 2.71 14.27 -34.94
CA ALA A 132 3.93 13.47 -34.87
C ALA A 132 4.58 13.35 -36.26
N PRO A 133 5.91 13.43 -36.39
CA PRO A 133 6.58 13.15 -37.66
C PRO A 133 6.29 11.70 -38.10
N PRO A 134 6.05 11.44 -39.40
CA PRO A 134 5.56 10.15 -39.91
C PRO A 134 6.49 8.95 -39.68
N ALA A 135 7.72 9.16 -39.20
CA ALA A 135 8.70 8.11 -38.89
C ALA A 135 9.36 8.29 -37.50
N ALA A 136 8.75 9.07 -36.59
CA ALA A 136 9.31 9.25 -35.27
C ALA A 136 9.09 8.00 -34.41
N VAL A 137 10.19 7.35 -34.00
CA VAL A 137 10.13 6.34 -32.94
C VAL A 137 9.65 7.03 -31.66
N PRO A 138 8.50 6.62 -31.07
CA PRO A 138 7.98 7.29 -29.88
C PRO A 138 8.98 7.18 -28.72
N PRO A 139 9.31 8.29 -28.04
CA PRO A 139 10.25 8.24 -26.92
C PRO A 139 9.68 7.42 -25.77
N ALA A 140 10.50 6.91 -24.86
CA ALA A 140 9.99 6.27 -23.64
C ALA A 140 9.01 7.21 -22.90
N PRO A 141 7.93 6.69 -22.28
CA PRO A 141 6.95 7.54 -21.61
C PRO A 141 7.65 8.36 -20.52
N SER A 142 7.48 9.69 -20.59
CA SER A 142 8.05 10.62 -19.62
C SER A 142 7.19 10.68 -18.35
N LYS A 143 7.72 11.26 -17.26
CA LYS A 143 6.89 11.51 -16.05
C LYS A 143 5.66 12.38 -16.35
N PRO A 144 5.78 13.50 -17.10
CA PRO A 144 4.62 14.29 -17.51
C PRO A 144 3.58 13.51 -18.33
N TYR A 145 4.02 12.62 -19.23
CA TYR A 145 3.11 11.77 -19.99
C TYR A 145 2.33 10.80 -19.08
N ARG A 146 3.01 10.13 -18.15
CA ARG A 146 2.35 9.26 -17.16
C ARG A 146 1.34 10.02 -16.30
N TYR A 147 1.71 11.22 -15.86
CA TYR A 147 0.81 12.08 -15.08
C TYR A 147 -0.48 12.41 -15.86
N LEU A 148 -0.36 12.80 -17.13
CA LEU A 148 -1.54 13.03 -17.99
C LEU A 148 -2.38 11.77 -18.16
N LEU A 149 -1.76 10.63 -18.47
CA LEU A 149 -2.48 9.38 -18.65
C LEU A 149 -3.29 8.98 -17.41
N TYR A 150 -2.70 9.12 -16.23
CA TYR A 150 -3.36 8.77 -14.96
C TYR A 150 -4.32 9.84 -14.44
N ALA A 151 -4.30 11.03 -15.03
CA ALA A 151 -5.30 12.08 -14.80
C ALA A 151 -6.51 11.97 -15.75
N ALA A 152 -6.47 11.09 -16.77
CA ALA A 152 -7.61 10.83 -17.64
C ALA A 152 -8.81 10.31 -16.84
N ARG A 153 -10.02 10.55 -17.34
CA ARG A 153 -11.24 10.02 -16.70
C ARG A 153 -11.20 8.49 -16.68
N PRO A 154 -11.76 7.84 -15.65
CA PRO A 154 -11.77 6.38 -15.55
C PRO A 154 -12.33 5.68 -16.78
N ASP A 155 -13.37 6.23 -17.40
CA ASP A 155 -14.01 5.66 -18.58
C ASP A 155 -13.12 5.76 -19.83
N ASP A 156 -12.44 6.89 -20.02
CA ASP A 156 -11.48 7.05 -21.12
C ASP A 156 -10.31 6.08 -20.95
N LEU A 157 -9.76 5.96 -19.74
CA LEU A 157 -8.64 5.06 -19.47
C LEU A 157 -9.03 3.59 -19.66
N ARG A 158 -10.24 3.19 -19.26
CA ARG A 158 -10.75 1.82 -19.45
C ARG A 158 -10.82 1.43 -20.93
N VAL A 159 -11.24 2.36 -21.79
CA VAL A 159 -11.31 2.15 -23.25
C VAL A 159 -9.92 2.23 -23.89
N LEU A 160 -9.08 3.14 -23.41
CA LEU A 160 -7.76 3.41 -23.99
C LEU A 160 -6.77 2.28 -23.74
N LEU A 161 -6.68 1.74 -22.52
CA LEU A 161 -5.63 0.78 -22.14
C LEU A 161 -5.56 -0.43 -23.09
N PRO A 162 -6.66 -1.11 -23.46
CA PRO A 162 -6.61 -2.23 -24.42
C PRO A 162 -6.14 -1.86 -25.83
N LEU A 163 -6.23 -0.57 -26.20
CA LEU A 163 -5.85 -0.05 -27.51
C LEU A 163 -4.37 0.37 -27.59
N LEU A 164 -3.68 0.44 -26.44
CA LEU A 164 -2.27 0.81 -26.41
C LEU A 164 -1.37 -0.35 -26.89
N PRO A 165 -0.24 -0.07 -27.55
CA PRO A 165 0.76 -1.08 -27.88
C PRO A 165 1.34 -1.78 -26.65
N ASP A 166 1.67 -3.06 -26.78
CA ASP A 166 2.17 -3.91 -25.68
C ASP A 166 3.45 -3.35 -25.03
N GLU A 167 4.36 -2.79 -25.82
CA GLU A 167 5.59 -2.16 -25.29
C GLU A 167 5.25 -0.95 -24.42
N LEU A 168 4.26 -0.15 -24.85
CA LEU A 168 3.83 1.02 -24.10
C LEU A 168 3.09 0.60 -22.82
N LEU A 169 2.23 -0.43 -22.88
CA LEU A 169 1.60 -1.00 -21.68
C LEU A 169 2.64 -1.48 -20.68
N CYS A 170 3.68 -2.21 -21.12
CA CYS A 170 4.76 -2.66 -20.26
C CYS A 170 5.55 -1.50 -19.63
N GLU A 171 5.81 -0.43 -20.37
CA GLU A 171 6.51 0.76 -19.83
C GLU A 171 5.64 1.58 -18.86
N LEU A 172 4.32 1.61 -19.06
CA LEU A 172 3.40 2.38 -18.23
C LEU A 172 3.00 1.63 -16.97
N LEU A 173 2.47 0.42 -17.16
CA LEU A 173 1.87 -0.39 -16.10
C LEU A 173 2.90 -1.28 -15.42
N GLY A 174 3.90 -1.78 -16.15
CA GLY A 174 4.92 -2.69 -15.63
C GLY A 174 6.11 -2.02 -14.95
N LYS A 175 6.17 -0.68 -14.90
CA LYS A 175 7.30 0.06 -14.32
C LYS A 175 6.85 1.31 -13.57
N GLY A 176 7.57 1.62 -12.50
CA GLY A 176 7.37 2.85 -11.73
C GLY A 176 6.11 2.82 -10.85
N ALA A 177 5.79 3.97 -10.26
CA ALA A 177 4.61 4.12 -9.43
C ALA A 177 3.34 3.98 -10.28
N LEU A 178 2.44 3.08 -9.86
CA LEU A 178 1.13 2.88 -10.45
C LEU A 178 0.08 3.37 -9.42
N PRO A 179 -0.60 4.49 -9.67
CA PRO A 179 -1.62 5.00 -8.77
C PRO A 179 -2.76 3.99 -8.57
N ALA A 180 -3.28 3.87 -7.34
CA ALA A 180 -4.35 2.92 -7.01
C ALA A 180 -5.60 3.04 -7.92
N PRO A 181 -6.06 4.25 -8.34
CA PRO A 181 -7.16 4.35 -9.30
C PRO A 181 -6.81 3.73 -10.67
N ALA A 182 -5.60 3.94 -11.17
CA ALA A 182 -5.15 3.39 -12.44
C ALA A 182 -5.00 1.85 -12.38
N LEU A 183 -4.49 1.32 -11.26
CA LEU A 183 -4.47 -0.12 -11.00
C LEU A 183 -5.89 -0.70 -10.99
N GLY A 184 -6.83 -0.05 -10.28
CA GLY A 184 -8.22 -0.47 -10.23
C GLY A 184 -8.88 -0.52 -11.61
N ILE A 185 -8.62 0.48 -12.46
CA ILE A 185 -9.12 0.51 -13.85
C ILE A 185 -8.49 -0.61 -14.68
N ALA A 186 -7.17 -0.79 -14.61
CA ALA A 186 -6.47 -1.83 -15.37
C ALA A 186 -6.95 -3.25 -15.01
N LEU A 187 -7.15 -3.53 -13.72
CA LEU A 187 -7.69 -4.80 -13.23
C LEU A 187 -9.17 -5.01 -13.58
N GLY A 188 -9.92 -3.94 -13.84
CA GLY A 188 -11.30 -3.99 -14.31
C GLY A 188 -11.46 -4.03 -15.83
N THR A 189 -10.36 -4.06 -16.60
CA THR A 189 -10.42 -4.40 -18.03
C THR A 189 -10.56 -5.91 -18.20
N ASP A 190 -11.09 -6.36 -19.34
CA ASP A 190 -11.16 -7.78 -19.73
C ASP A 190 -10.03 -8.15 -20.72
N GLU A 191 -8.86 -7.50 -20.61
CA GLU A 191 -7.77 -7.62 -21.59
C GLU A 191 -6.51 -8.25 -20.94
N PRO A 192 -6.19 -9.52 -21.26
CA PRO A 192 -5.01 -10.22 -20.77
C PRO A 192 -3.67 -9.49 -20.94
N ARG A 193 -3.51 -8.72 -22.02
CA ARG A 193 -2.29 -7.95 -22.28
C ARG A 193 -2.08 -6.84 -21.24
N VAL A 194 -3.16 -6.19 -20.82
CA VAL A 194 -3.15 -5.15 -19.76
C VAL A 194 -2.78 -5.78 -18.43
N TRP A 195 -3.44 -6.89 -18.05
CA TRP A 195 -3.15 -7.60 -16.80
C TRP A 195 -1.70 -8.11 -16.74
N THR A 196 -1.19 -8.65 -17.85
CA THR A 196 0.19 -9.14 -17.93
C THR A 196 1.20 -8.01 -17.75
N ALA A 197 0.92 -6.82 -18.29
CA ALA A 197 1.75 -5.65 -18.07
C ALA A 197 1.72 -5.18 -16.60
N VAL A 198 0.54 -5.17 -15.97
CA VAL A 198 0.39 -4.86 -14.54
C VAL A 198 1.17 -5.85 -13.68
N ALA A 199 1.04 -7.16 -13.94
CA ALA A 199 1.71 -8.23 -13.18
C ALA A 199 3.24 -8.14 -13.16
N ARG A 200 3.85 -7.41 -14.11
CA ARG A 200 5.30 -7.17 -14.17
C ARG A 200 5.75 -6.00 -13.28
N ASN A 201 4.82 -5.24 -12.70
CA ASN A 201 5.16 -4.06 -11.92
C ASN A 201 5.79 -4.41 -10.57
N PRO A 202 7.06 -4.03 -10.33
CA PRO A 202 7.77 -4.39 -9.10
C PRO A 202 7.22 -3.75 -7.83
N GLY A 203 6.32 -2.77 -7.96
CA GLY A 203 5.62 -2.10 -6.87
C GLY A 203 4.42 -2.86 -6.32
N LEU A 204 3.96 -3.93 -7.00
CA LEU A 204 2.81 -4.70 -6.52
C LEU A 204 3.13 -5.50 -5.27
N ASN A 205 2.20 -5.49 -4.32
CA ASN A 205 2.25 -6.33 -3.13
C ASN A 205 1.58 -7.70 -3.36
N ALA A 206 1.72 -8.63 -2.41
CA ALA A 206 1.19 -10.00 -2.53
C ALA A 206 -0.33 -10.05 -2.76
N HIS A 207 -1.09 -9.14 -2.14
CA HIS A 207 -2.54 -9.07 -2.30
C HIS A 207 -2.94 -8.66 -3.73
N GLU A 208 -2.27 -7.67 -4.31
CA GLU A 208 -2.51 -7.25 -5.68
C GLU A 208 -2.16 -8.36 -6.69
N LEU A 209 -1.10 -9.11 -6.43
CA LEU A 209 -0.73 -10.28 -7.23
C LEU A 209 -1.76 -11.41 -7.14
N ARG A 210 -2.36 -11.63 -5.96
CA ARG A 210 -3.46 -12.59 -5.80
C ARG A 210 -4.66 -12.23 -6.65
N ARG A 211 -5.03 -10.95 -6.70
CA ARG A 211 -6.14 -10.46 -7.55
C ARG A 211 -5.89 -10.76 -9.03
N LEU A 212 -4.64 -10.68 -9.49
CA LEU A 212 -4.25 -11.02 -10.85
C LEU A 212 -4.33 -12.52 -11.13
N VAL A 213 -3.87 -13.35 -10.18
CA VAL A 213 -3.90 -14.82 -10.32
C VAL A 213 -5.32 -15.38 -10.27
N ALA A 214 -6.25 -14.67 -9.62
CA ALA A 214 -7.67 -15.04 -9.62
C ALA A 214 -8.34 -14.96 -11.01
N LEU A 215 -7.70 -14.30 -11.98
CA LEU A 215 -8.17 -14.19 -13.37
C LEU A 215 -7.91 -15.46 -14.19
N ASP A 216 -7.13 -16.42 -13.67
CA ASP A 216 -6.80 -17.70 -14.32
C ASP A 216 -6.27 -17.58 -15.76
N GLU A 217 -5.51 -16.51 -16.03
CA GLU A 217 -4.87 -16.25 -17.32
C GLU A 217 -3.40 -16.70 -17.28
N PRO A 218 -3.00 -17.72 -18.08
CA PRO A 218 -1.65 -18.31 -18.01
C PRO A 218 -0.50 -17.30 -18.14
N ARG A 219 -0.62 -16.29 -19.01
CA ARG A 219 0.43 -15.26 -19.19
C ARG A 219 0.56 -14.34 -17.97
N VAL A 220 -0.55 -14.06 -17.30
CA VAL A 220 -0.57 -13.29 -16.05
C VAL A 220 0.04 -14.13 -14.93
N ASP A 221 -0.39 -15.38 -14.78
CA ASP A 221 0.17 -16.34 -13.84
C ASP A 221 1.70 -16.48 -14.03
N ALA A 222 2.18 -16.51 -15.28
CA ALA A 222 3.61 -16.56 -15.58
C ALA A 222 4.39 -15.34 -15.08
N ALA A 223 3.83 -14.14 -15.26
CA ALA A 223 4.42 -12.90 -14.78
C ALA A 223 4.43 -12.85 -13.25
N VAL A 224 3.31 -13.23 -12.61
CA VAL A 224 3.20 -13.29 -11.14
C VAL A 224 4.15 -14.33 -10.54
N TYR A 225 4.28 -15.52 -11.15
CA TYR A 225 5.17 -16.57 -10.67
C TYR A 225 6.61 -16.09 -10.49
N ARG A 226 7.09 -15.25 -11.43
CA ARG A 226 8.44 -14.69 -11.41
C ARG A 226 8.55 -13.40 -10.61
N HIS A 227 7.44 -12.86 -10.12
CA HIS A 227 7.41 -11.63 -9.37
C HIS A 227 8.09 -11.78 -8.01
N ARG A 228 8.94 -10.83 -7.61
CA ARG A 228 9.71 -10.91 -6.36
C ARG A 228 8.85 -10.93 -5.09
N HIS A 229 7.66 -10.33 -5.16
CA HIS A 229 6.70 -10.24 -4.05
C HIS A 229 5.64 -11.34 -4.08
N ALA A 230 5.63 -12.23 -5.09
CA ALA A 230 4.76 -13.39 -5.02
C ALA A 230 5.19 -14.27 -3.84
N THR A 231 4.21 -14.81 -3.11
CA THR A 231 4.39 -15.73 -1.99
C THR A 231 4.65 -17.15 -2.53
N LEU A 232 5.08 -18.06 -1.65
CA LEU A 232 5.25 -19.47 -2.05
C LEU A 232 3.89 -20.15 -2.23
N SER A 233 2.89 -19.81 -1.43
CA SER A 233 1.48 -20.20 -1.58
C SER A 233 0.93 -19.80 -2.94
N LEU A 234 1.10 -18.54 -3.36
CA LEU A 234 0.61 -18.07 -4.65
C LEU A 234 1.28 -18.79 -5.83
N ARG A 235 2.59 -19.04 -5.74
CA ARG A 235 3.32 -19.83 -6.75
C ARG A 235 2.85 -21.29 -6.78
N ARG A 236 2.54 -21.91 -5.64
CA ARG A 236 1.95 -23.26 -5.59
C ARG A 236 0.57 -23.27 -6.23
N ALA A 237 -0.25 -22.26 -5.93
CA ALA A 237 -1.56 -22.11 -6.56
C ALA A 237 -1.39 -22.13 -8.08
N ILE A 238 -0.49 -21.30 -8.64
CA ILE A 238 -0.18 -21.26 -10.08
C ILE A 238 0.32 -22.62 -10.59
N ALA A 239 1.31 -23.21 -9.93
CA ALA A 239 1.90 -24.49 -10.34
C ALA A 239 0.91 -25.66 -10.32
N SER A 240 -0.05 -25.66 -9.39
CA SER A 240 -1.08 -26.69 -9.30
C SER A 240 -2.08 -26.67 -10.45
N GLY A 241 -2.23 -25.52 -11.13
CA GLY A 241 -3.24 -25.30 -12.17
C GLY A 241 -4.68 -25.36 -11.66
N THR A 242 -4.90 -25.25 -10.34
CA THR A 242 -6.26 -25.22 -9.77
C THR A 242 -6.95 -23.91 -10.19
N PRO A 243 -8.14 -23.98 -10.81
CA PRO A 243 -8.88 -22.77 -11.19
C PRO A 243 -9.37 -22.00 -9.96
N ARG A 244 -9.43 -20.68 -10.08
CA ARG A 244 -9.78 -19.73 -9.02
C ARG A 244 -10.93 -18.82 -9.41
N THR A 245 -11.19 -18.69 -10.71
CA THR A 245 -12.37 -18.02 -11.23
C THR A 245 -13.62 -18.83 -10.84
N PRO A 246 -14.62 -18.22 -10.18
CA PRO A 246 -15.85 -18.91 -9.80
C PRO A 246 -16.53 -19.58 -11.01
N GLY A 247 -16.85 -20.86 -10.87
CA GLY A 247 -17.52 -21.66 -11.92
C GLY A 247 -16.60 -22.33 -12.93
N ARG A 248 -15.30 -21.97 -12.99
CA ARG A 248 -14.32 -22.68 -13.81
C ARG A 248 -13.92 -23.99 -13.12
N THR A 249 -13.92 -25.09 -13.87
CA THR A 249 -13.54 -26.42 -13.33
C THR A 249 -12.34 -27.02 -14.04
N GLU A 250 -12.12 -26.58 -15.28
CA GLU A 250 -10.97 -26.93 -16.09
C GLU A 250 -9.67 -26.36 -15.49
N PRO A 251 -8.61 -27.18 -15.41
CA PRO A 251 -7.32 -26.70 -14.93
C PRO A 251 -6.80 -25.52 -15.73
N VAL A 252 -6.12 -24.59 -15.04
CA VAL A 252 -5.39 -23.50 -15.66
C VAL A 252 -4.09 -24.05 -16.24
N PRO A 253 -3.85 -23.93 -17.56
CA PRO A 253 -2.60 -24.39 -18.16
C PRO A 253 -1.41 -23.63 -17.59
N PHE A 254 -0.33 -24.35 -17.29
CA PHE A 254 0.94 -23.72 -16.96
C PHE A 254 1.54 -23.11 -18.22
N ASP A 255 2.00 -21.86 -18.15
CA ASP A 255 2.50 -21.13 -19.32
C ASP A 255 3.74 -21.82 -19.95
N ALA A 256 3.72 -21.95 -21.28
CA ALA A 256 4.74 -22.69 -22.01
C ALA A 256 6.11 -21.99 -22.03
N GLU A 257 6.13 -20.66 -22.07
CA GLU A 257 7.39 -19.89 -22.04
C GLU A 257 8.01 -19.96 -20.65
N LEU A 258 7.21 -19.77 -19.59
CA LEU A 258 7.65 -19.96 -18.21
C LEU A 258 8.19 -21.37 -17.99
N ARG A 259 7.47 -22.40 -18.46
CA ARG A 259 7.92 -23.79 -18.37
C ARG A 259 9.29 -23.98 -19.03
N ALA A 260 9.45 -23.55 -20.27
CA ALA A 260 10.70 -23.69 -21.01
C ALA A 260 11.86 -23.02 -20.26
N ARG A 261 11.62 -21.81 -19.74
CA ARG A 261 12.62 -21.05 -18.97
C ARG A 261 13.02 -21.74 -17.68
N LEU A 262 12.06 -22.19 -16.87
CA LEU A 262 12.34 -22.87 -15.60
C LEU A 262 13.18 -24.15 -15.80
N LEU A 263 13.05 -24.81 -16.96
CA LEU A 263 13.83 -26.00 -17.30
C LEU A 263 15.25 -25.68 -17.79
N THR A 264 15.55 -24.44 -18.20
CA THR A 264 16.85 -24.02 -18.77
C THR A 264 17.65 -23.04 -17.89
N GLU A 265 16.98 -22.22 -17.08
CA GLU A 265 17.62 -21.18 -16.26
C GLU A 265 18.30 -21.75 -14.99
N ASP A 266 19.18 -20.95 -14.38
CA ASP A 266 19.85 -21.28 -13.13
C ASP A 266 18.86 -21.55 -11.99
N PHE A 267 19.25 -22.48 -11.10
CA PHE A 267 18.41 -22.94 -10.00
C PHE A 267 18.16 -21.83 -8.96
N ASP A 268 16.90 -21.39 -8.84
CA ASP A 268 16.39 -20.60 -7.72
C ASP A 268 15.41 -21.44 -6.89
N GLN A 269 15.76 -21.68 -5.62
CA GLN A 269 14.95 -22.45 -4.69
C GLN A 269 13.53 -21.90 -4.54
N ARG A 270 13.34 -20.56 -4.58
CA ARG A 270 12.04 -19.91 -4.42
C ARG A 270 11.12 -20.14 -5.61
N LEU A 271 11.69 -20.31 -6.80
CA LEU A 271 10.96 -20.65 -8.01
C LEU A 271 10.78 -22.16 -8.17
N ALA A 272 11.68 -22.97 -7.62
CA ALA A 272 11.64 -24.41 -7.76
C ALA A 272 10.71 -25.10 -6.74
N SER A 273 10.74 -24.72 -5.46
CA SER A 273 9.99 -25.45 -4.41
C SER A 273 8.48 -25.47 -4.64
N PRO A 274 7.81 -24.41 -5.13
CA PRO A 274 6.37 -24.42 -5.38
C PRO A 274 5.94 -25.42 -6.45
N LEU A 275 6.84 -25.79 -7.37
CA LEU A 275 6.59 -26.77 -8.45
C LEU A 275 6.29 -28.17 -7.92
N ILE A 276 6.48 -28.43 -6.62
CA ILE A 276 6.08 -29.69 -5.97
C ILE A 276 4.57 -29.99 -6.12
N THR A 277 3.77 -28.94 -6.29
CA THR A 277 2.32 -29.04 -6.52
C THR A 277 1.94 -29.22 -7.99
N SER A 278 2.92 -29.13 -8.91
CA SER A 278 2.71 -29.29 -10.33
C SER A 278 2.35 -30.74 -10.70
N ARG A 279 1.55 -30.86 -11.76
CA ARG A 279 1.21 -32.15 -12.39
C ARG A 279 2.19 -32.53 -13.50
N ASP A 280 3.19 -31.68 -13.78
CA ASP A 280 4.23 -31.91 -14.78
C ASP A 280 5.47 -32.57 -14.14
N PRO A 281 5.82 -33.81 -14.53
CA PRO A 281 7.02 -34.51 -14.07
C PRO A 281 8.31 -33.69 -14.20
N ASP A 282 8.49 -32.96 -15.30
CA ASP A 282 9.74 -32.23 -15.56
C ASP A 282 9.92 -31.05 -14.60
N LEU A 283 8.80 -30.41 -14.21
CA LEU A 283 8.78 -29.31 -13.24
C LEU A 283 8.93 -29.82 -11.81
N VAL A 284 8.24 -30.91 -11.44
CA VAL A 284 8.38 -31.53 -10.11
C VAL A 284 9.82 -31.98 -9.85
N ARG A 285 10.53 -32.47 -10.88
CA ARG A 285 11.95 -32.79 -10.79
C ARG A 285 12.80 -31.62 -10.30
N LEU A 286 12.48 -30.38 -10.70
CA LEU A 286 13.18 -29.19 -10.23
C LEU A 286 12.93 -28.96 -8.73
N ALA A 287 11.70 -29.15 -8.26
CA ALA A 287 11.36 -29.03 -6.84
C ALA A 287 12.13 -30.04 -5.98
N PHE A 288 12.40 -31.25 -6.47
CA PHE A 288 13.13 -32.27 -5.69
C PHE A 288 14.58 -31.86 -5.38
N ARG A 289 15.14 -30.87 -6.09
CA ARG A 289 16.47 -30.29 -5.81
C ARG A 289 16.48 -29.35 -4.60
N THR A 290 15.33 -28.95 -4.06
CA THR A 290 15.23 -27.96 -2.98
C THR A 290 15.30 -28.53 -1.56
N GLY A 291 15.68 -29.81 -1.39
CA GLY A 291 15.79 -30.44 -0.07
C GLY A 291 14.46 -30.72 0.63
N LEU A 292 13.39 -30.96 -0.14
CA LEU A 292 12.06 -31.28 0.39
C LEU A 292 12.04 -32.57 1.23
N SER A 293 11.14 -32.62 2.21
CA SER A 293 10.87 -33.80 3.02
C SER A 293 10.33 -34.98 2.20
N ASP A 294 10.46 -36.19 2.74
CA ASP A 294 9.98 -37.40 2.10
C ASP A 294 8.46 -37.39 1.91
N ASP A 295 7.69 -36.82 2.86
CA ASP A 295 6.25 -36.66 2.72
C ASP A 295 5.86 -35.68 1.61
N ALA A 296 6.56 -34.54 1.48
CA ALA A 296 6.33 -33.61 0.37
C ALA A 296 6.61 -34.26 -1.01
N ARG A 297 7.62 -35.15 -1.08
CA ARG A 297 7.90 -35.92 -2.31
C ARG A 297 6.81 -36.96 -2.59
N ARG A 298 6.33 -37.68 -1.57
CA ARG A 298 5.19 -38.62 -1.69
C ARG A 298 3.93 -37.91 -2.18
N PHE A 299 3.65 -36.72 -1.64
CA PHE A 299 2.56 -35.86 -2.10
C PHE A 299 2.65 -35.57 -3.60
N ALA A 300 3.83 -35.16 -4.10
CA ALA A 300 4.00 -34.89 -5.53
C ALA A 300 3.84 -36.12 -6.41
N PHE A 301 4.32 -37.29 -5.97
CA PHE A 301 4.07 -38.55 -6.70
C PHE A 301 2.58 -38.88 -6.79
N ALA A 302 1.81 -38.65 -5.73
CA ALA A 302 0.36 -38.83 -5.74
C ALA A 302 -0.31 -37.90 -6.78
N ARG A 303 0.04 -36.60 -6.79
CA ARG A 303 -0.51 -35.62 -7.74
C ARG A 303 -0.18 -35.94 -9.21
N ILE A 304 1.05 -36.36 -9.49
CA ILE A 304 1.44 -36.80 -10.84
C ILE A 304 0.64 -38.04 -11.25
N ARG A 305 0.46 -39.00 -10.32
CA ARG A 305 -0.30 -40.23 -10.59
C ARG A 305 -1.77 -39.95 -10.88
N GLU A 306 -2.40 -39.06 -10.12
CA GLU A 306 -3.81 -38.65 -10.32
C GLU A 306 -4.07 -38.13 -11.74
N THR A 307 -3.10 -37.42 -12.33
CA THR A 307 -3.29 -36.76 -13.63
C THR A 307 -2.74 -37.56 -14.80
N GLY A 308 -1.55 -38.15 -14.66
CA GLY A 308 -0.81 -38.80 -15.75
C GLY A 308 -0.58 -40.30 -15.57
N GLY A 309 -1.12 -40.89 -14.49
CA GLY A 309 -0.97 -42.30 -14.16
C GLY A 309 0.48 -42.73 -13.88
N ASP A 310 0.69 -44.04 -13.83
CA ASP A 310 2.01 -44.62 -13.55
C ASP A 310 3.05 -44.37 -14.65
N ALA A 311 2.62 -44.04 -15.87
CA ALA A 311 3.53 -43.66 -16.95
C ALA A 311 4.24 -42.33 -16.62
N ALA A 312 3.51 -41.33 -16.11
CA ALA A 312 4.08 -40.05 -15.72
C ALA A 312 5.01 -40.19 -14.50
N VAL A 313 4.64 -41.02 -13.52
CA VAL A 313 5.51 -41.35 -12.37
C VAL A 313 6.80 -42.02 -12.84
N ARG A 314 6.73 -42.99 -13.77
CA ARG A 314 7.92 -43.63 -14.35
C ARG A 314 8.83 -42.64 -15.07
N ARG A 315 8.28 -41.66 -15.80
CA ARG A 315 9.07 -40.58 -16.41
C ARG A 315 9.81 -39.76 -15.37
N LEU A 316 9.14 -39.36 -14.27
CA LEU A 316 9.79 -38.65 -13.18
C LEU A 316 10.92 -39.50 -12.56
N LEU A 317 10.66 -40.78 -12.29
CA LEU A 317 11.64 -41.71 -11.71
C LEU A 317 12.87 -41.91 -12.61
N ALA A 318 12.70 -41.90 -13.94
CA ALA A 318 13.81 -42.05 -14.89
C ALA A 318 14.86 -40.92 -14.81
N HIS A 319 14.54 -39.80 -14.15
CA HIS A 319 15.49 -38.70 -13.93
C HIS A 319 16.33 -38.83 -12.67
N PHE A 320 16.00 -39.77 -11.78
CA PHE A 320 16.77 -40.03 -10.57
C PHE A 320 17.60 -41.28 -10.79
N ASP A 321 18.87 -41.23 -10.36
CA ASP A 321 19.67 -42.45 -10.26
C ASP A 321 18.92 -43.45 -9.39
N ASP A 322 19.02 -44.72 -9.78
CA ASP A 322 18.13 -45.83 -9.43
C ASP A 322 18.12 -46.20 -7.93
N SER A 323 17.71 -45.24 -7.11
CA SER A 323 17.70 -45.32 -5.67
C SER A 323 16.42 -45.97 -5.23
N ASP A 324 16.54 -47.13 -4.59
CA ASP A 324 15.40 -47.85 -4.02
C ASP A 324 14.54 -46.95 -3.12
N ARG A 325 15.16 -45.97 -2.46
CA ARG A 325 14.47 -44.93 -1.69
C ARG A 325 13.45 -44.13 -2.52
N THR A 326 13.82 -43.63 -3.70
CA THR A 326 12.89 -42.83 -4.52
C THR A 326 11.73 -43.69 -5.04
N ARG A 327 12.02 -44.97 -5.37
CA ARG A 327 10.97 -45.94 -5.73
C ARG A 327 10.03 -46.22 -4.58
N GLU A 328 10.56 -46.39 -3.37
CA GLU A 328 9.76 -46.57 -2.16
C GLU A 328 8.84 -45.37 -1.91
N LEU A 329 9.37 -44.14 -1.97
CA LEU A 329 8.57 -42.91 -1.84
C LEU A 329 7.44 -42.82 -2.88
N SER A 330 7.63 -43.36 -4.08
CA SER A 330 6.57 -43.33 -5.10
C SER A 330 5.38 -44.26 -4.79
N ARG A 331 5.59 -45.31 -3.98
CA ARG A 331 4.59 -46.35 -3.66
C ARG A 331 3.90 -46.09 -2.33
N THR A 332 4.61 -45.49 -1.39
CA THR A 332 4.10 -45.24 -0.04
C THR A 332 3.29 -43.94 -0.01
N PRO A 333 2.05 -43.95 0.50
CA PRO A 333 1.27 -42.73 0.66
C PRO A 333 1.96 -41.75 1.64
N SER A 334 1.73 -40.45 1.45
CA SER A 334 2.20 -39.43 2.39
C SER A 334 1.58 -39.66 3.77
N ALA A 335 2.39 -39.58 4.83
CA ALA A 335 1.87 -39.62 6.19
C ALA A 335 1.22 -38.28 6.59
N VAL A 336 1.61 -37.19 5.92
CA VAL A 336 1.06 -35.85 6.11
C VAL A 336 0.02 -35.58 5.02
N ALA A 337 -1.20 -35.27 5.45
CA ALA A 337 -2.24 -34.73 4.58
C ALA A 337 -1.99 -33.23 4.39
N PHE A 338 -1.14 -32.84 3.42
CA PHE A 338 -0.81 -31.41 3.21
C PHE A 338 -2.02 -30.55 2.83
N GLU A 339 -3.08 -31.17 2.30
CA GLU A 339 -4.35 -30.52 1.96
C GLU A 339 -5.32 -30.44 3.16
N ASP A 340 -5.01 -31.10 4.28
CA ASP A 340 -5.78 -30.97 5.52
C ASP A 340 -5.50 -29.60 6.17
N PRO A 341 -6.53 -28.74 6.35
CA PRO A 341 -6.35 -27.42 6.95
C PRO A 341 -5.77 -27.49 8.37
N ASP A 342 -5.96 -28.61 9.10
CA ASP A 342 -5.40 -28.79 10.44
C ASP A 342 -3.92 -29.19 10.45
N ALA A 343 -3.36 -29.65 9.33
CA ALA A 343 -1.97 -30.10 9.29
C ALA A 343 -0.99 -28.96 9.60
N LEU A 344 -1.15 -27.80 8.95
CA LEU A 344 -0.30 -26.64 9.19
C LEU A 344 -0.56 -26.02 10.56
N ALA A 345 -1.83 -25.94 10.97
CA ALA A 345 -2.22 -25.41 12.27
C ALA A 345 -1.57 -26.18 13.43
N ARG A 346 -1.55 -27.52 13.37
CA ARG A 346 -0.85 -28.38 14.33
C ARG A 346 0.65 -28.11 14.36
N GLN A 347 1.27 -27.92 13.19
CA GLN A 347 2.69 -27.61 13.12
C GLN A 347 3.02 -26.26 13.78
N PHE A 348 2.18 -25.24 13.59
CA PHE A 348 2.36 -23.92 14.20
C PHE A 348 2.05 -23.89 15.70
N ALA A 349 1.12 -24.72 16.16
CA ALA A 349 0.72 -24.80 17.56
C ALA A 349 1.71 -25.56 18.46
N GLU A 350 2.51 -26.48 17.91
CA GLU A 350 3.41 -27.30 18.73
C GLU A 350 4.57 -26.47 19.32
N PRO A 351 4.71 -26.41 20.66
CA PRO A 351 5.68 -25.56 21.34
C PRO A 351 7.09 -26.14 21.25
N ARG A 352 8.02 -25.39 20.65
CA ARG A 352 9.41 -25.85 20.43
C ARG A 352 10.49 -24.84 20.83
N GLY A 353 10.07 -23.65 21.24
CA GLY A 353 10.96 -22.52 21.52
C GLY A 353 11.48 -21.85 20.24
N ARG A 354 11.87 -20.59 20.37
CA ARG A 354 12.14 -19.67 19.25
C ARG A 354 13.10 -20.21 18.17
N ASN A 355 14.22 -20.79 18.59
CA ASN A 355 15.24 -21.28 17.64
C ASN A 355 14.76 -22.50 16.85
N ALA A 356 13.99 -23.40 17.48
CA ALA A 356 13.45 -24.56 16.80
C ALA A 356 12.32 -24.15 15.86
N THR A 357 11.44 -23.25 16.27
CA THR A 357 10.40 -22.66 15.42
C THR A 357 11.01 -22.00 14.19
N ARG A 358 12.08 -21.21 14.35
CA ARG A 358 12.77 -20.57 13.22
C ARG A 358 13.34 -21.59 12.21
N ARG A 359 13.92 -22.69 12.68
CA ARG A 359 14.41 -23.78 11.80
C ARG A 359 13.25 -24.50 11.12
N LEU A 360 12.16 -24.75 11.85
CA LEU A 360 10.95 -25.34 11.29
C LEU A 360 10.37 -24.47 10.17
N MET A 361 10.30 -23.15 10.38
CA MET A 361 9.83 -22.20 9.37
C MET A 361 10.69 -22.23 8.10
N GLN A 362 12.00 -22.46 8.19
CA GLN A 362 12.86 -22.62 7.00
C GLN A 362 12.49 -23.84 6.14
N THR A 363 11.80 -24.83 6.71
CA THR A 363 11.35 -26.03 6.00
C THR A 363 9.88 -25.91 5.60
N ILE A 364 8.99 -25.64 6.55
CA ILE A 364 7.53 -25.66 6.35
C ILE A 364 7.09 -24.69 5.26
N VAL A 365 7.70 -23.49 5.18
CA VAL A 365 7.31 -22.50 4.16
C VAL A 365 7.57 -23.01 2.74
N HIS A 366 8.39 -24.03 2.54
CA HIS A 366 8.64 -24.65 1.24
C HIS A 366 7.80 -25.92 1.00
N GLU A 367 7.17 -26.49 2.03
CA GLU A 367 6.31 -27.66 1.93
C GLU A 367 4.90 -27.32 1.40
N PRO A 368 4.18 -28.26 0.78
CA PRO A 368 2.93 -27.98 0.07
C PRO A 368 1.69 -27.83 0.97
N TYR A 369 1.83 -27.34 2.20
CA TYR A 369 0.69 -27.13 3.08
C TYR A 369 -0.35 -26.18 2.45
N ALA A 370 -1.62 -26.50 2.66
CA ALA A 370 -2.72 -25.58 2.42
C ALA A 370 -2.68 -24.42 3.43
N TYR A 371 -2.77 -23.19 2.93
CA TYR A 371 -2.85 -21.99 3.74
C TYR A 371 -4.31 -21.50 3.77
N ASP A 372 -5.13 -22.13 4.61
CA ASP A 372 -6.43 -21.57 4.96
C ASP A 372 -6.22 -20.53 6.07
N LEU A 373 -6.04 -19.26 5.67
CA LEU A 373 -5.70 -18.22 6.63
C LEU A 373 -6.81 -17.97 7.66
N ALA A 374 -8.08 -18.07 7.25
CA ALA A 374 -9.20 -17.87 8.18
C ALA A 374 -9.17 -18.94 9.27
N HIS A 375 -8.95 -20.20 8.89
CA HIS A 375 -8.78 -21.31 9.83
C HIS A 375 -7.54 -21.13 10.73
N LEU A 376 -6.39 -20.78 10.14
CA LEU A 376 -5.15 -20.56 10.90
C LEU A 376 -5.28 -19.42 11.92
N VAL A 377 -6.00 -18.36 11.58
CA VAL A 377 -6.31 -17.25 12.52
C VAL A 377 -7.25 -17.71 13.63
N ALA A 378 -8.27 -18.52 13.32
CA ALA A 378 -9.18 -19.07 14.34
C ALA A 378 -8.41 -19.96 15.34
N VAL A 379 -7.57 -20.88 14.86
CA VAL A 379 -6.76 -21.74 15.73
C VAL A 379 -5.73 -20.92 16.51
N HIS A 380 -5.14 -19.88 15.90
CA HIS A 380 -4.26 -18.94 16.61
C HIS A 380 -4.97 -18.26 17.79
N HIS A 381 -6.21 -17.83 17.59
CA HIS A 381 -7.00 -17.17 18.62
C HIS A 381 -7.22 -18.08 19.84
N GLU A 382 -7.43 -19.39 19.60
CA GLU A 382 -7.66 -20.39 20.65
C GLU A 382 -6.35 -20.82 21.36
N ILE A 383 -5.35 -21.28 20.60
CA ILE A 383 -4.17 -21.96 21.16
C ILE A 383 -2.99 -21.00 21.25
N GLY A 384 -2.85 -20.09 20.28
CA GLY A 384 -1.72 -19.19 20.16
C GLY A 384 -0.55 -19.80 19.40
N TYR A 385 0.07 -18.96 18.60
CA TYR A 385 1.28 -19.30 17.86
C TYR A 385 2.44 -18.47 18.37
N GLU A 386 3.65 -18.99 18.15
CA GLU A 386 4.87 -18.20 18.30
C GLU A 386 4.94 -17.06 17.27
N PRO A 387 5.83 -16.05 17.44
CA PRO A 387 5.87 -14.90 16.55
C PRO A 387 6.21 -15.30 15.11
N GLU A 388 7.12 -16.26 14.93
CA GLU A 388 7.61 -16.62 13.60
C GLU A 388 6.50 -17.14 12.67
N PRO A 389 5.57 -18.02 13.09
CA PRO A 389 4.36 -18.33 12.33
C PRO A 389 3.48 -17.12 12.03
N ILE A 390 3.22 -16.23 13.01
CA ILE A 390 2.37 -15.04 12.80
C ILE A 390 3.00 -14.11 11.75
N GLU A 391 4.31 -13.88 11.83
CA GLU A 391 5.05 -13.09 10.86
C GLU A 391 5.00 -13.71 9.46
N GLU A 392 5.02 -15.04 9.36
CA GLU A 392 4.83 -15.72 8.08
C GLU A 392 3.41 -15.59 7.54
N LEU A 393 2.40 -15.77 8.40
CA LEU A 393 1.01 -15.58 8.02
C LEU A 393 0.75 -14.15 7.56
N LEU A 394 1.37 -13.13 8.18
CA LEU A 394 1.28 -11.73 7.75
C LEU A 394 1.91 -11.44 6.39
N ARG A 395 2.78 -12.32 5.87
CA ARG A 395 3.32 -12.23 4.50
C ARG A 395 2.39 -12.87 3.47
N HIS A 396 1.40 -13.65 3.91
CA HIS A 396 0.46 -14.33 3.04
C HIS A 396 -0.40 -13.33 2.26
N GLU A 397 -0.74 -13.69 1.02
CA GLU A 397 -1.52 -12.87 0.11
C GLU A 397 -2.97 -12.60 0.57
N ASP A 398 -3.49 -13.43 1.47
CA ASP A 398 -4.79 -13.27 2.11
C ASP A 398 -4.71 -12.53 3.47
N ALA A 399 -3.53 -12.09 3.91
CA ALA A 399 -3.35 -11.37 5.18
C ALA A 399 -3.79 -9.89 5.13
N ASP A 400 -4.93 -9.67 4.48
CA ASP A 400 -5.65 -8.42 4.40
C ASP A 400 -6.83 -8.40 5.39
N GLY A 401 -7.56 -7.28 5.41
CA GLY A 401 -8.78 -7.13 6.19
C GLY A 401 -8.65 -7.57 7.65
N GLU A 402 -9.64 -8.34 8.11
CA GLU A 402 -9.76 -8.75 9.50
C GLU A 402 -8.71 -9.79 9.92
N ALA A 403 -8.42 -10.78 9.06
CA ALA A 403 -7.42 -11.80 9.35
C ALA A 403 -6.03 -11.18 9.58
N GLY A 404 -5.60 -10.27 8.70
CA GLY A 404 -4.37 -9.52 8.87
C GLY A 404 -4.39 -8.60 10.10
N ARG A 405 -5.54 -7.98 10.41
CA ARG A 405 -5.72 -7.14 11.60
C ARG A 405 -5.50 -7.94 12.88
N LEU A 406 -6.14 -9.10 13.02
CA LEU A 406 -6.03 -9.98 14.20
C LEU A 406 -4.60 -10.49 14.40
N LEU A 407 -3.90 -10.87 13.32
CA LEU A 407 -2.51 -11.29 13.41
C LEU A 407 -1.57 -10.15 13.84
N ARG A 408 -1.75 -8.93 13.30
CA ARG A 408 -1.00 -7.74 13.74
C ARG A 408 -1.28 -7.41 15.20
N LEU A 409 -2.54 -7.49 15.61
CA LEU A 409 -2.98 -7.27 16.98
C LEU A 409 -2.27 -8.24 17.93
N ALA A 410 -2.32 -9.54 17.63
CA ALA A 410 -1.67 -10.58 18.42
C ALA A 410 -0.16 -10.35 18.55
N LEU A 411 0.52 -9.96 17.47
CA LEU A 411 1.96 -9.68 17.48
C LEU A 411 2.31 -8.47 18.35
N ILE A 412 1.52 -7.39 18.26
CA ILE A 412 1.74 -6.16 19.05
C ILE A 412 1.42 -6.40 20.54
N ASN A 413 0.33 -7.11 20.83
CA ASN A 413 -0.10 -7.39 22.19
C ASN A 413 0.88 -8.28 22.98
N ARG A 414 1.85 -8.91 22.32
CA ARG A 414 2.99 -9.57 23.01
C ARG A 414 3.80 -8.62 23.89
N LEU A 415 3.76 -7.30 23.61
CA LEU A 415 4.38 -6.28 24.47
C LEU A 415 3.64 -6.13 25.82
N LEU A 416 2.38 -6.55 25.89
CA LEU A 416 1.57 -6.53 27.11
C LEU A 416 1.68 -7.84 27.90
N GLY A 417 1.89 -8.97 27.21
CA GLY A 417 1.94 -10.31 27.79
C GLY A 417 1.75 -11.39 26.73
N SER A 418 1.81 -12.66 27.13
CA SER A 418 1.66 -13.81 26.22
C SER A 418 0.41 -14.66 26.47
N ASP A 419 -0.38 -14.31 27.48
CA ASP A 419 -1.62 -15.01 27.81
C ASP A 419 -2.71 -14.75 26.74
N ALA A 420 -3.78 -15.55 26.76
CA ALA A 420 -4.84 -15.47 25.78
C ALA A 420 -5.61 -14.13 25.87
N ASP A 421 -5.84 -13.63 27.09
CA ASP A 421 -6.58 -12.39 27.35
C ASP A 421 -5.86 -11.17 26.77
N THR A 422 -4.54 -11.10 26.92
CA THR A 422 -3.71 -10.01 26.36
C THR A 422 -3.62 -10.10 24.86
N ARG A 423 -3.40 -11.29 24.30
CA ARG A 423 -3.21 -11.51 22.86
C ARG A 423 -4.36 -10.93 22.03
N ASN A 424 -5.59 -11.17 22.46
CA ASN A 424 -6.79 -10.81 21.71
C ASN A 424 -7.42 -9.48 22.17
N ALA A 425 -6.76 -8.75 23.08
CA ALA A 425 -7.30 -7.51 23.62
C ALA A 425 -7.35 -6.40 22.56
N GLU A 426 -8.53 -5.86 22.29
CA GLU A 426 -8.68 -4.66 21.46
C GLU A 426 -8.03 -3.44 22.15
N PRO A 427 -7.21 -2.62 21.46
CA PRO A 427 -6.42 -1.58 22.12
C PRO A 427 -7.24 -0.57 22.91
N ALA A 428 -8.38 -0.13 22.36
CA ALA A 428 -9.26 0.82 23.03
C ALA A 428 -9.93 0.21 24.29
N ASP A 429 -10.29 -1.07 24.24
CA ASP A 429 -10.91 -1.77 25.38
C ASP A 429 -9.89 -2.10 26.46
N TRP A 430 -8.65 -2.41 26.06
CA TRP A 430 -7.52 -2.56 26.97
C TRP A 430 -7.26 -1.26 27.75
N LEU A 431 -7.14 -0.13 27.04
CA LEU A 431 -6.94 1.18 27.63
C LEU A 431 -8.08 1.60 28.56
N ARG A 432 -9.32 1.22 28.22
CA ARG A 432 -10.50 1.50 29.05
C ARG A 432 -10.56 0.62 30.31
N SER A 433 -10.13 -0.63 30.22
CA SER A 433 -10.25 -1.59 31.33
C SER A 433 -9.09 -1.53 32.31
N ARG A 434 -7.94 -0.97 31.92
CA ARG A 434 -6.72 -0.98 32.75
C ARG A 434 -6.08 0.40 32.85
N PRO A 435 -5.52 0.76 34.02
CA PRO A 435 -4.73 1.97 34.16
C PRO A 435 -3.55 1.99 33.19
N TYR A 436 -3.44 3.07 32.44
CA TYR A 436 -2.34 3.42 31.57
C TYR A 436 -1.04 3.51 32.38
N ARG A 437 0.04 3.02 31.78
CA ARG A 437 1.39 3.03 32.35
C ARG A 437 2.34 3.62 31.34
N ALA A 438 3.34 4.38 31.78
CA ALA A 438 4.34 4.97 30.88
C ALA A 438 5.05 3.91 30.00
N GLY A 439 5.19 2.68 30.50
CA GLY A 439 5.74 1.55 29.73
C GLY A 439 4.88 1.11 28.53
N TYR A 440 3.65 1.60 28.38
CA TYR A 440 2.79 1.31 27.22
C TYR A 440 3.11 2.17 25.99
N ALA A 441 4.01 3.15 26.09
CA ALA A 441 4.32 4.04 24.98
C ALA A 441 4.75 3.29 23.69
N GLU A 442 5.60 2.26 23.80
CA GLU A 442 5.98 1.45 22.63
C GLU A 442 4.79 0.69 22.03
N TRP A 443 3.93 0.12 22.87
CA TRP A 443 2.73 -0.58 22.43
C TRP A 443 1.72 0.38 21.76
N VAL A 444 1.50 1.58 22.31
CA VAL A 444 0.67 2.62 21.69
C VAL A 444 1.25 3.04 20.33
N ASN A 445 2.55 3.32 20.26
CA ASN A 445 3.20 3.71 19.00
C ASN A 445 3.01 2.63 17.92
N ARG A 446 3.17 1.35 18.26
CA ARG A 446 2.97 0.26 17.31
C ARG A 446 1.50 0.05 16.93
N THR A 447 0.56 0.14 17.87
CA THR A 447 -0.88 0.01 17.57
C THR A 447 -1.35 1.12 16.63
N VAL A 448 -0.94 2.37 16.85
CA VAL A 448 -1.22 3.49 15.93
C VAL A 448 -0.55 3.27 14.57
N ALA A 449 0.74 2.93 14.55
CA ALA A 449 1.47 2.75 13.30
C ALA A 449 0.89 1.62 12.41
N GLN A 450 0.21 0.65 13.01
CA GLN A 450 -0.51 -0.42 12.32
C GLN A 450 -2.00 -0.12 12.07
N GLY A 451 -2.48 1.07 12.43
CA GLY A 451 -3.89 1.48 12.26
C GLY A 451 -4.88 0.75 13.17
N LEU A 452 -4.41 0.15 14.27
CA LEU A 452 -5.23 -0.58 15.25
C LEU A 452 -5.81 0.35 16.33
N LEU A 453 -5.28 1.56 16.46
CA LEU A 453 -5.73 2.57 17.40
C LEU A 453 -5.66 3.94 16.71
N ASP A 454 -6.77 4.68 16.74
CA ASP A 454 -6.75 6.11 16.42
C ASP A 454 -6.05 6.86 17.56
N PRO A 455 -4.99 7.65 17.30
CA PRO A 455 -4.29 8.42 18.32
C PRO A 455 -5.20 9.25 19.22
N ALA A 456 -6.27 9.83 18.67
CA ALA A 456 -7.19 10.67 19.45
C ALA A 456 -7.88 9.87 20.57
N ARG A 457 -8.15 8.58 20.33
CA ARG A 457 -8.79 7.70 21.31
C ARG A 457 -7.99 7.51 22.58
N LEU A 458 -6.67 7.75 22.55
CA LEU A 458 -5.84 7.71 23.76
C LEU A 458 -6.39 8.66 24.84
N LEU A 459 -6.88 9.84 24.45
CA LEU A 459 -7.40 10.86 25.37
C LEU A 459 -8.81 10.54 25.88
N ASP A 460 -9.57 9.76 25.11
CA ASP A 460 -10.96 9.39 25.39
C ASP A 460 -11.10 8.06 26.13
N THR A 461 -10.08 7.19 26.08
CA THR A 461 -10.17 5.83 26.64
C THR A 461 -9.16 5.53 27.72
N ALA A 462 -7.95 6.12 27.66
CA ALA A 462 -6.91 5.80 28.61
C ALA A 462 -7.06 6.61 29.90
N HIS A 463 -6.86 5.93 31.02
CA HIS A 463 -6.96 6.51 32.37
C HIS A 463 -5.82 5.96 33.25
N PRO A 464 -5.41 6.62 34.34
CA PRO A 464 -5.83 7.96 34.76
C PRO A 464 -5.17 9.05 33.89
N ALA A 465 -5.82 10.20 33.78
CA ALA A 465 -5.38 11.35 32.96
C ALA A 465 -3.90 11.72 33.20
N THR A 466 -3.46 11.74 34.46
CA THR A 466 -2.07 12.06 34.84
C THR A 466 -1.06 11.09 34.25
N ALA A 467 -1.35 9.78 34.27
CA ALA A 467 -0.45 8.78 33.71
C ALA A 467 -0.34 8.91 32.18
N VAL A 468 -1.45 9.24 31.51
CA VAL A 468 -1.46 9.49 30.06
C VAL A 468 -0.60 10.70 29.72
N LEU A 469 -0.78 11.83 30.43
CA LEU A 469 0.02 13.04 30.24
C LEU A 469 1.52 12.79 30.46
N GLN A 470 1.88 12.06 31.52
CA GLN A 470 3.27 11.68 31.80
C GLN A 470 3.86 10.76 30.72
N GLY A 471 3.03 9.93 30.09
CA GLY A 471 3.45 9.02 29.02
C GLY A 471 3.63 9.66 27.66
N LEU A 472 3.12 10.88 27.42
CA LEU A 472 3.17 11.54 26.11
C LEU A 472 4.60 11.72 25.58
N GLY A 473 5.58 11.88 26.47
CA GLY A 473 6.99 12.04 26.09
C GLY A 473 7.62 10.81 25.43
N GLY A 474 7.03 9.62 25.60
CA GLY A 474 7.46 8.38 24.94
C GLY A 474 6.76 8.09 23.60
N LEU A 475 5.81 8.93 23.20
CA LEU A 475 5.04 8.73 21.98
C LEU A 475 5.78 9.25 20.75
N ASP A 476 5.59 8.58 19.62
CA ASP A 476 6.14 9.02 18.35
C ASP A 476 5.58 10.41 17.99
N ARG A 477 6.48 11.34 17.63
CA ARG A 477 6.14 12.75 17.54
C ARG A 477 5.14 13.04 16.43
N ASP A 478 5.32 12.40 15.28
CA ASP A 478 4.60 12.76 14.06
C ASP A 478 3.34 11.91 13.90
N THR A 479 3.43 10.61 14.20
CA THR A 479 2.32 9.67 13.99
C THR A 479 1.32 9.61 15.14
N VAL A 480 1.76 9.89 16.37
CA VAL A 480 0.89 9.80 17.56
C VAL A 480 0.71 11.15 18.23
N LEU A 481 1.80 11.80 18.63
CA LEU A 481 1.75 12.99 19.48
C LEU A 481 1.13 14.19 18.78
N ALA A 482 1.47 14.46 17.51
CA ALA A 482 0.88 15.58 16.77
C ALA A 482 -0.66 15.46 16.62
N PRO A 483 -1.22 14.30 16.20
CA PRO A 483 -2.68 14.07 16.23
C PRO A 483 -3.29 14.21 17.63
N VAL A 484 -2.65 13.66 18.66
CA VAL A 484 -3.07 13.80 20.06
C VAL A 484 -3.13 15.28 20.47
N GLN A 485 -2.10 16.06 20.17
CA GLN A 485 -2.05 17.50 20.47
C GLN A 485 -3.15 18.28 19.74
N ALA A 486 -3.44 17.95 18.47
CA ALA A 486 -4.55 18.55 17.74
C ALA A 486 -5.91 18.24 18.40
N HIS A 487 -6.07 17.02 18.93
CA HIS A 487 -7.26 16.64 19.68
C HIS A 487 -7.33 17.33 21.05
N VAL A 488 -6.23 17.41 21.81
CA VAL A 488 -6.15 18.21 23.05
C VAL A 488 -6.56 19.66 22.78
N ALA A 489 -6.04 20.30 21.73
CA ALA A 489 -6.40 21.66 21.38
C ALA A 489 -7.91 21.81 21.10
N THR A 490 -8.53 20.79 20.52
CA THR A 490 -9.98 20.74 20.31
C THR A 490 -10.73 20.61 21.63
N LEU A 491 -10.32 19.72 22.53
CA LEU A 491 -10.91 19.59 23.86
C LEU A 491 -10.74 20.87 24.70
N VAL A 492 -9.56 21.50 24.67
CA VAL A 492 -9.30 22.79 25.34
C VAL A 492 -10.22 23.87 24.78
N ARG A 493 -10.34 24.02 23.45
CA ARG A 493 -11.31 24.98 22.86
C ARG A 493 -12.74 24.67 23.25
N THR A 494 -13.10 23.40 23.32
CA THR A 494 -14.46 22.94 23.55
C THR A 494 -14.88 23.03 25.01
N HIS A 495 -13.96 22.89 25.96
CA HIS A 495 -14.27 22.82 27.39
C HIS A 495 -13.64 23.96 28.20
N LEU A 496 -12.42 24.38 27.91
CA LEU A 496 -11.62 25.27 28.78
C LEU A 496 -11.40 26.69 28.24
N ALA A 497 -11.45 26.90 26.92
CA ALA A 497 -11.14 28.20 26.32
C ALA A 497 -12.13 29.28 26.78
N GLY A 498 -11.59 30.41 27.25
CA GLY A 498 -12.35 31.51 27.85
C GLY A 498 -12.88 31.21 29.26
N HIS A 499 -12.48 30.10 29.88
CA HIS A 499 -12.95 29.66 31.21
C HIS A 499 -11.76 29.40 32.15
N VAL A 500 -11.21 30.47 32.73
CA VAL A 500 -10.03 30.40 33.61
C VAL A 500 -10.27 29.45 34.78
N ASP A 501 -11.45 29.55 35.42
CA ASP A 501 -11.83 28.67 36.54
C ASP A 501 -11.83 27.18 36.16
N ALA A 502 -12.35 26.82 34.98
CA ALA A 502 -12.32 25.44 34.51
C ALA A 502 -10.87 24.94 34.32
N SER A 503 -9.97 25.80 33.85
CA SER A 503 -8.56 25.45 33.69
C SER A 503 -7.88 25.23 35.05
N VAL A 504 -8.17 26.07 36.05
CA VAL A 504 -7.67 25.93 37.43
C VAL A 504 -8.22 24.66 38.08
N ILE A 505 -9.51 24.38 37.93
CA ILE A 505 -10.14 23.17 38.46
C ILE A 505 -9.52 21.93 37.82
N ALA A 506 -9.34 21.91 36.49
CA ALA A 506 -8.70 20.78 35.81
C ALA A 506 -7.27 20.53 36.33
N ALA A 507 -6.48 21.59 36.53
CA ALA A 507 -5.12 21.49 37.07
C ALA A 507 -5.11 20.95 38.51
N ASN A 508 -6.02 21.42 39.37
CA ASN A 508 -6.12 20.97 40.76
C ASN A 508 -6.63 19.53 40.89
N LEU A 509 -7.48 19.09 39.98
CA LEU A 509 -8.01 17.71 39.97
C LEU A 509 -7.01 16.71 39.42
N LEU A 510 -6.10 17.13 38.53
CA LEU A 510 -5.26 16.26 37.70
C LEU A 510 -4.66 15.09 38.49
N ASP A 511 -3.89 15.37 39.55
CA ASP A 511 -3.18 14.34 40.32
C ASP A 511 -4.09 13.30 40.99
N SER A 512 -5.35 13.65 41.25
CA SER A 512 -6.34 12.79 41.91
C SER A 512 -7.40 12.21 40.96
N PHE A 513 -7.48 12.69 39.72
CA PHE A 513 -8.53 12.33 38.78
C PHE A 513 -8.25 10.97 38.15
N THR A 514 -9.15 10.01 38.42
CA THR A 514 -9.00 8.62 37.98
C THR A 514 -9.54 8.35 36.57
N GLY A 515 -10.29 9.29 35.99
CA GLY A 515 -10.84 9.19 34.64
C GLY A 515 -9.85 9.59 33.54
N THR A 516 -10.39 9.78 32.35
CA THR A 516 -9.65 10.16 31.13
C THR A 516 -9.39 11.67 31.06
N ILE A 517 -8.54 12.11 30.12
CA ILE A 517 -8.27 13.56 29.92
C ILE A 517 -9.52 14.28 29.41
N ALA A 518 -10.28 13.66 28.49
CA ALA A 518 -11.54 14.21 27.99
C ALA A 518 -12.56 14.40 29.12
N GLU A 519 -12.72 13.39 29.99
CA GLU A 519 -13.59 13.48 31.16
C GLU A 519 -13.12 14.54 32.16
N LEU A 520 -11.81 14.66 32.41
CA LEU A 520 -11.26 15.70 33.29
C LEU A 520 -11.66 17.10 32.82
N PHE A 521 -11.50 17.38 31.53
CA PHE A 521 -11.84 18.70 30.96
C PHE A 521 -13.35 18.95 30.98
N ALA A 522 -14.16 17.93 30.68
CA ALA A 522 -15.61 18.04 30.76
C ALA A 522 -16.10 18.29 32.19
N VAL A 523 -15.60 17.54 33.17
CA VAL A 523 -15.93 17.69 34.60
C VAL A 523 -15.48 19.05 35.12
N ALA A 524 -14.27 19.50 34.77
CA ALA A 524 -13.78 20.81 35.18
C ALA A 524 -14.62 21.96 34.60
N ALA A 525 -15.01 21.87 33.34
CA ALA A 525 -15.92 22.84 32.71
C ALA A 525 -17.31 22.84 33.38
N GLN A 526 -17.84 21.67 33.70
CA GLN A 526 -19.13 21.56 34.40
C GLN A 526 -19.06 22.14 35.82
N ALA A 527 -17.98 21.89 36.55
CA ALA A 527 -17.77 22.38 37.91
C ALA A 527 -17.57 23.91 37.96
N ALA A 528 -16.98 24.49 36.92
CA ALA A 528 -16.74 25.92 36.81
C ALA A 528 -18.01 26.73 36.49
N GLY A 529 -19.08 26.07 36.02
CA GLY A 529 -20.38 26.70 35.74
C GLY A 529 -20.52 27.20 34.30
N PRO A 530 -21.50 28.09 34.02
CA PRO A 530 -21.70 28.64 32.69
C PRO A 530 -20.51 29.51 32.27
N ARG A 531 -20.15 29.45 30.99
CA ARG A 531 -19.07 30.28 30.44
C ARG A 531 -19.34 31.76 30.71
N PRO A 532 -18.35 32.51 31.20
CA PRO A 532 -18.46 33.96 31.29
C PRO A 532 -18.71 34.54 29.89
N ASP A 533 -19.55 35.57 29.83
CA ASP A 533 -19.85 36.29 28.60
C ASP A 533 -18.53 36.79 27.97
N PRO A 534 -18.24 36.48 26.68
CA PRO A 534 -17.03 36.96 26.03
C PRO A 534 -16.85 38.49 26.11
N ALA A 535 -17.94 39.26 26.19
CA ALA A 535 -17.88 40.71 26.41
C ALA A 535 -17.54 41.09 27.86
N ALA A 536 -17.79 40.23 28.83
CA ALA A 536 -17.34 40.40 30.21
C ALA A 536 -15.86 40.05 30.36
N VAL A 537 -15.40 38.95 29.75
CA VAL A 537 -13.99 38.54 29.74
C VAL A 537 -13.12 39.60 29.07
N ALA A 538 -13.53 40.12 27.90
CA ALA A 538 -12.81 41.19 27.23
C ALA A 538 -12.77 42.52 28.02
N ARG A 539 -13.74 42.75 28.93
CA ARG A 539 -13.75 43.92 29.83
C ARG A 539 -12.81 43.71 31.00
N GLU A 540 -12.75 42.51 31.59
CA GLU A 540 -11.83 42.19 32.67
C GLU A 540 -10.37 42.17 32.18
N ASP A 541 -10.08 41.59 31.01
CA ASP A 541 -8.76 41.61 30.39
C ASP A 541 -8.29 43.03 30.02
N ALA A 542 -9.22 43.97 29.80
CA ALA A 542 -8.89 45.37 29.55
C ALA A 542 -8.68 46.18 30.85
N LEU A 543 -9.08 45.63 32.01
CA LEU A 543 -8.94 46.25 33.33
C LEU A 543 -7.74 45.71 34.12
N ALA A 544 -7.28 44.50 33.81
CA ALA A 544 -6.03 43.89 34.29
C ALA A 544 -4.82 44.42 33.50
#